data_AF-A0A812M005-F1
#
_entry.id   AF-A0A812M005-F1
#
_cell.length_a   1.000
_cell.length_b   1.000
_cell.length_c   1.000
_cell.angle_alpha   90.00
_cell.angle_beta   90.00
_cell.angle_gamma   90.00
#
_symmetry.space_group_name_H-M   'P 1'
#
loop_
_entity.id
_entity.type
_entity.pdbx_description
1 polymer ?
#
loop_
_entity_poly.entity_id
_entity_poly.type
_entity_poly.pdbx_seq_one_letter_code
_entity_poly.pdbx_strand_id
1 'polypeptide(L)'
;MCLQMSMVKTFEEMTEAGSLVEFEEHMGQAMFVSHQWLSMHHPDPEGEQLRTLQQALRNIMSGTSQVGLPVTTEIYLGRLQCPTANHFNQRDLFIWLDYCCCPQGASVLAARDQQEAIDSIPVYVARCRFFVILCPALMHSDQNLTLSQQTWCQRGWCRTERVALELAEREDGWMVVIESATHQTLPQKGREAPP
;
A
#
# COMPACT_ATOMS: atom_id res chain seq x y z
N MET A 1 0.65 -10.03 12.91
CA MET A 1 -0.66 -9.43 13.23
C MET A 1 -1.48 -9.05 12.00
N CYS A 2 -0.99 -8.21 11.07
CA CYS A 2 -1.76 -7.85 9.85
C CYS A 2 -2.22 -9.08 9.03
N LEU A 3 -1.41 -10.16 8.98
CA LEU A 3 -1.75 -11.43 8.33
C LEU A 3 -2.81 -12.27 9.08
N GLN A 4 -3.31 -11.83 10.22
CA GLN A 4 -4.31 -12.53 11.03
C GLN A 4 -5.56 -11.69 11.27
N MET A 5 -5.55 -10.41 10.89
CA MET A 5 -6.71 -9.52 11.00
C MET A 5 -7.81 -9.95 10.01
N SER A 6 -9.05 -9.99 10.45
CA SER A 6 -10.20 -10.28 9.57
C SER A 6 -10.74 -9.03 8.87
N MET A 7 -10.63 -7.88 9.54
CA MET A 7 -11.15 -6.58 9.12
C MET A 7 -10.10 -5.50 9.38
N VAL A 8 -10.12 -4.44 8.58
CA VAL A 8 -9.38 -3.22 8.86
C VAL A 8 -10.02 -2.55 10.07
N LYS A 9 -9.19 -2.04 10.99
CA LYS A 9 -9.63 -1.42 12.25
C LYS A 9 -9.17 0.03 12.29
N THR A 10 -9.86 0.85 13.07
CA THR A 10 -9.45 2.26 13.23
C THR A 10 -8.17 2.36 14.04
N PHE A 11 -7.48 3.49 13.93
CA PHE A 11 -6.31 3.80 14.75
C PHE A 11 -6.56 3.64 16.25
N GLU A 12 -7.72 4.03 16.75
CA GLU A 12 -8.08 3.92 18.16
C GLU A 12 -8.20 2.45 18.60
N GLU A 13 -8.88 1.61 17.81
CA GLU A 13 -8.98 0.17 18.06
C GLU A 13 -7.61 -0.52 18.00
N MET A 14 -6.74 -0.09 17.08
CA MET A 14 -5.38 -0.60 16.95
C MET A 14 -4.49 -0.16 18.12
N THR A 15 -4.67 1.06 18.61
CA THR A 15 -3.97 1.57 19.79
C THR A 15 -4.39 0.80 21.04
N GLU A 16 -5.70 0.63 21.27
CA GLU A 16 -6.23 -0.13 22.41
C GLU A 16 -5.76 -1.60 22.40
N ALA A 17 -5.67 -2.20 21.21
CA ALA A 17 -5.16 -3.55 21.03
C ALA A 17 -3.62 -3.66 21.13
N GLY A 18 -2.88 -2.58 21.42
CA GLY A 18 -1.41 -2.59 21.50
C GLY A 18 -0.74 -3.01 20.18
N SER A 19 -1.41 -2.72 19.07
CA SER A 19 -1.13 -3.24 17.74
C SER A 19 -0.30 -2.26 16.88
N LEU A 20 -0.17 -1.01 17.35
CA LEU A 20 0.66 0.03 16.74
C LEU A 20 2.00 0.15 17.45
N VAL A 21 3.01 0.56 16.69
CA VAL A 21 4.36 0.81 17.20
C VAL A 21 4.96 2.02 16.49
N GLU A 22 5.78 2.78 17.21
CA GLU A 22 6.66 3.77 16.59
C GLU A 22 7.80 3.03 15.88
N PHE A 23 7.77 3.06 14.55
CA PHE A 23 8.71 2.29 13.73
C PHE A 23 10.08 2.96 13.67
N GLU A 24 11.13 2.20 13.97
CA GLU A 24 12.51 2.56 13.73
C GLU A 24 13.16 1.58 12.73
N GLU A 25 14.08 2.06 11.89
CA GLU A 25 14.70 1.26 10.81
C GLU A 25 15.47 0.02 11.31
N HIS A 26 15.93 0.05 12.57
CA HIS A 26 16.64 -1.08 13.18
C HIS A 26 15.69 -2.25 13.51
N MET A 27 14.38 -2.00 13.62
CA MET A 27 13.37 -3.02 13.95
C MET A 27 13.07 -3.95 12.78
N GLY A 28 13.26 -3.49 11.54
CA GLY A 28 12.94 -4.29 10.36
C GLY A 28 12.80 -3.46 9.08
N GLN A 29 11.74 -3.72 8.34
CA GLN A 29 11.39 -3.02 7.11
C GLN A 29 9.93 -2.55 7.18
N ALA A 30 9.64 -1.39 6.59
CA ALA A 30 8.28 -0.87 6.50
C ALA A 30 7.71 -0.99 5.08
N MET A 31 6.41 -1.25 5.02
CA MET A 31 5.60 -1.30 3.81
C MET A 31 4.45 -0.32 3.93
N PHE A 32 4.37 0.62 3.01
CA PHE A 32 3.22 1.49 2.85
C PHE A 32 2.21 0.82 1.93
N VAL A 33 0.94 0.78 2.31
CA VAL A 33 -0.14 0.23 1.48
C VAL A 33 -1.13 1.33 1.12
N SER A 34 -1.05 1.80 -0.13
CA SER A 34 -1.99 2.74 -0.72
C SER A 34 -3.15 1.97 -1.36
N HIS A 35 -4.38 2.34 -1.01
CA HIS A 35 -5.58 1.69 -1.52
C HIS A 35 -6.74 2.68 -1.67
N GLN A 36 -7.74 2.31 -2.46
CA GLN A 36 -8.95 3.12 -2.63
C GLN A 36 -10.05 2.61 -1.69
N TRP A 37 -10.80 3.53 -1.08
CA TRP A 37 -11.93 3.16 -0.24
C TRP A 37 -13.04 2.51 -1.07
N LEU A 38 -13.63 1.44 -0.53
CA LEU A 38 -14.74 0.70 -1.14
C LEU A 38 -16.12 1.24 -0.77
N SER A 39 -16.19 2.12 0.23
CA SER A 39 -17.44 2.79 0.62
C SER A 39 -17.17 4.22 1.09
N MET A 40 -18.23 5.00 1.28
CA MET A 40 -18.15 6.35 1.84
C MET A 40 -17.77 6.37 3.33
N HIS A 41 -17.98 5.27 4.05
CA HIS A 41 -17.87 5.24 5.51
C HIS A 41 -16.73 4.35 6.02
N HIS A 42 -16.24 3.43 5.19
CA HIS A 42 -15.20 2.50 5.56
C HIS A 42 -14.34 2.10 4.34
N PRO A 43 -13.01 2.02 4.49
CA PRO A 43 -12.12 1.72 3.36
C PRO A 43 -12.32 0.32 2.77
N ASP A 44 -12.62 -0.67 3.62
CA ASP A 44 -12.76 -2.07 3.22
C ASP A 44 -13.85 -2.79 4.05
N PRO A 45 -15.14 -2.46 3.84
CA PRO A 45 -16.23 -2.87 4.73
C PRO A 45 -16.35 -4.37 4.92
N GLU A 46 -16.00 -5.14 3.89
CA GLU A 46 -16.09 -6.60 3.88
C GLU A 46 -14.73 -7.28 4.05
N GLY A 47 -13.65 -6.51 4.25
CA GLY A 47 -12.28 -7.05 4.39
C GLY A 47 -11.70 -7.65 3.10
N GLU A 48 -12.25 -7.33 1.92
CA GLU A 48 -11.86 -7.91 0.64
C GLU A 48 -10.48 -7.46 0.18
N GLN A 49 -10.16 -6.18 0.37
CA GLN A 49 -8.83 -5.65 0.06
C GLN A 49 -7.80 -6.25 1.01
N LEU A 50 -8.09 -6.29 2.31
CA LEU A 50 -7.23 -6.88 3.33
C LEU A 50 -6.95 -8.35 3.02
N ARG A 51 -7.97 -9.15 2.70
CA ARG A 51 -7.78 -10.56 2.29
C ARG A 51 -6.89 -10.69 1.06
N THR A 52 -7.10 -9.82 0.06
CA THR A 52 -6.28 -9.82 -1.15
C THR A 52 -4.81 -9.53 -0.83
N LEU A 53 -4.56 -8.48 -0.04
CA LEU A 53 -3.21 -8.12 0.42
C LEU A 53 -2.56 -9.27 1.18
N GLN A 54 -3.25 -9.83 2.18
CA GLN A 54 -2.73 -10.94 2.98
C GLN A 54 -2.38 -12.15 2.13
N GLN A 55 -3.25 -12.53 1.19
CA GLN A 55 -2.99 -13.69 0.34
C GLN A 55 -1.84 -13.41 -0.64
N ALA A 56 -1.76 -12.21 -1.21
CA ALA A 56 -0.65 -11.80 -2.06
C ALA A 56 0.68 -11.86 -1.31
N LEU A 57 0.74 -11.29 -0.09
CA LEU A 57 1.94 -11.33 0.75
C LEU A 57 2.34 -12.77 1.10
N ARG A 58 1.39 -13.63 1.51
CA ARG A 58 1.67 -15.05 1.77
C ARG A 58 2.26 -15.73 0.53
N ASN A 59 1.67 -15.51 -0.64
CA ASN A 59 2.12 -16.11 -1.89
C ASN A 59 3.50 -15.62 -2.32
N ILE A 60 3.80 -14.33 -2.13
CA ILE A 60 5.13 -13.76 -2.42
C ILE A 60 6.17 -14.34 -1.45
N MET A 61 5.87 -14.32 -0.15
CA MET A 61 6.78 -14.78 0.90
C MET A 61 7.06 -16.28 0.80
N SER A 62 6.10 -17.10 0.37
CA SER A 62 6.29 -18.53 0.11
C SER A 62 6.97 -18.84 -1.22
N GLY A 63 7.09 -17.85 -2.11
CA GLY A 63 7.58 -18.04 -3.49
C GLY A 63 6.57 -18.70 -4.43
N THR A 64 5.30 -18.85 -4.02
CA THR A 64 4.21 -19.38 -4.87
C THR A 64 3.78 -18.38 -5.95
N SER A 65 3.95 -17.08 -5.67
CA SER A 65 3.80 -16.00 -6.65
C SER A 65 5.07 -15.15 -6.68
N GLN A 66 5.34 -14.50 -7.82
CA GLN A 66 6.47 -13.59 -7.99
C GLN A 66 5.98 -12.24 -8.46
N VAL A 67 6.66 -11.18 -8.00
CA VAL A 67 6.44 -9.84 -8.54
C VAL A 67 7.05 -9.78 -9.94
N GLY A 68 6.20 -9.61 -10.94
CA GLY A 68 6.60 -9.58 -12.35
C GLY A 68 6.79 -8.17 -12.90
N LEU A 69 7.17 -8.10 -14.18
CA LEU A 69 7.05 -6.88 -14.97
C LEU A 69 5.72 -6.87 -15.72
N PRO A 70 5.09 -5.71 -15.92
CA PRO A 70 4.07 -5.58 -16.94
C PRO A 70 4.67 -5.99 -18.30
N VAL A 71 3.94 -6.79 -19.08
CA VAL A 71 4.40 -7.32 -20.38
C VAL A 71 4.93 -6.22 -21.29
N THR A 72 4.24 -5.08 -21.33
CA THR A 72 4.67 -3.90 -22.09
C THR A 72 6.05 -3.39 -21.65
N THR A 73 6.30 -3.33 -20.34
CA THR A 73 7.58 -2.88 -19.79
C THR A 73 8.71 -3.84 -20.14
N GLU A 74 8.47 -5.15 -20.05
CA GLU A 74 9.47 -6.17 -20.43
C GLU A 74 9.83 -6.10 -21.91
N ILE A 75 8.86 -5.84 -22.79
CA ILE A 75 9.10 -5.67 -24.24
C ILE A 75 10.00 -4.46 -24.52
N TYR A 76 9.76 -3.32 -23.85
CA TYR A 76 10.48 -2.08 -24.14
C TYR A 76 11.82 -1.93 -23.42
N LEU A 77 11.92 -2.38 -22.17
CA LEU A 77 13.09 -2.18 -21.32
C LEU A 77 13.88 -3.47 -21.07
N GLY A 78 13.39 -4.62 -21.53
CA GLY A 78 13.95 -5.92 -21.20
C GLY A 78 13.65 -6.35 -19.77
N ARG A 79 14.39 -7.34 -19.29
CA ARG A 79 14.26 -7.85 -17.91
C ARG A 79 14.88 -6.86 -16.93
N LEU A 80 14.07 -6.34 -16.03
CA LEU A 80 14.50 -5.57 -14.86
C LEU A 80 14.50 -6.47 -13.63
N GLN A 81 15.19 -6.03 -12.58
CA GLN A 81 15.12 -6.68 -11.29
C GLN A 81 13.74 -6.47 -10.66
N CYS A 82 13.19 -7.53 -10.08
CA CYS A 82 11.96 -7.50 -9.30
C CYS A 82 12.24 -7.99 -7.88
N PRO A 83 11.47 -7.54 -6.87
CA PRO A 83 11.63 -8.04 -5.52
C PRO A 83 11.23 -9.51 -5.46
N THR A 84 12.08 -10.31 -4.85
CA THR A 84 11.89 -11.75 -4.63
C THR A 84 11.37 -12.03 -3.23
N ALA A 85 10.90 -13.25 -2.96
CA ALA A 85 10.50 -13.70 -1.61
C ALA A 85 11.53 -13.35 -0.52
N ASN A 86 12.83 -13.45 -0.84
CA ASN A 86 13.90 -13.10 0.09
C ASN A 86 13.82 -11.64 0.55
N HIS A 87 13.47 -10.70 -0.35
CA HIS A 87 13.35 -9.29 0.01
C HIS A 87 12.26 -9.05 1.06
N PHE A 88 11.19 -9.84 1.06
CA PHE A 88 10.09 -9.75 2.03
C PHE A 88 10.34 -10.54 3.32
N ASN A 89 11.18 -11.57 3.28
CA ASN A 89 11.46 -12.46 4.40
C ASN A 89 12.75 -12.10 5.17
N GLN A 90 13.57 -11.19 4.65
CA GLN A 90 14.88 -10.85 5.22
C GLN A 90 14.82 -10.27 6.63
N ARG A 91 13.76 -9.51 6.93
CA ARG A 91 13.54 -8.81 8.20
C ARG A 91 12.05 -8.77 8.50
N ASP A 92 11.71 -8.45 9.74
CA ASP A 92 10.32 -8.21 10.12
C ASP A 92 9.70 -7.08 9.29
N LEU A 93 8.49 -7.30 8.81
CA LEU A 93 7.77 -6.39 7.92
C LEU A 93 6.63 -5.69 8.66
N PHE A 94 6.75 -4.39 8.83
CA PHE A 94 5.75 -3.51 9.43
C PHE A 94 4.88 -2.90 8.33
N ILE A 95 3.56 -2.94 8.50
CA ILE A 95 2.62 -2.45 7.50
C ILE A 95 2.01 -1.14 7.99
N TRP A 96 2.10 -0.12 7.15
CA TRP A 96 1.49 1.18 7.35
C TRP A 96 0.26 1.29 6.45
N LEU A 97 -0.90 1.51 7.07
CA LEU A 97 -2.22 1.68 6.44
C LEU A 97 -2.84 2.95 7.03
N ASP A 98 -3.25 3.89 6.18
CA ASP A 98 -3.78 5.20 6.60
C ASP A 98 -4.89 5.10 7.65
N TYR A 99 -5.89 4.26 7.43
CA TYR A 99 -7.02 4.08 8.33
C TYR A 99 -6.64 3.49 9.69
N CYS A 100 -5.60 2.64 9.72
CA CYS A 100 -5.08 2.02 10.93
C CYS A 100 -4.07 2.91 11.67
N CYS A 101 -3.38 3.81 10.95
CA CYS A 101 -2.23 4.55 11.45
C CYS A 101 -2.50 6.04 11.67
N CYS A 102 -3.62 6.56 11.17
CA CYS A 102 -4.08 7.93 11.40
C CYS A 102 -5.36 7.94 12.25
N PRO A 103 -5.51 8.88 13.20
CA PRO A 103 -6.73 9.03 13.99
C PRO A 103 -8.01 9.10 13.13
N GLN A 104 -9.10 8.47 13.60
CA GLN A 104 -10.40 8.43 12.91
C GLN A 104 -11.54 9.02 13.75
N GLY A 105 -11.26 9.48 14.97
CA GLY A 105 -12.25 10.06 15.86
C GLY A 105 -12.93 11.33 15.32
N ALA A 106 -14.21 11.52 15.68
CA ALA A 106 -15.04 12.64 15.22
C ALA A 106 -14.92 13.93 16.07
N SER A 107 -14.10 13.93 17.12
CA SER A 107 -13.91 15.12 17.96
C SER A 107 -13.07 16.20 17.25
N VAL A 108 -13.21 17.47 17.64
CA VAL A 108 -12.41 18.57 17.05
C VAL A 108 -10.90 18.34 17.24
N LEU A 109 -10.51 17.79 18.41
CA LEU A 109 -9.11 17.43 18.67
C LEU A 109 -8.67 16.29 17.76
N ALA A 110 -9.47 15.23 17.64
CA ALA A 110 -9.17 14.10 16.76
C ALA A 110 -9.10 14.50 15.28
N ALA A 111 -9.92 15.46 14.83
CA ALA A 111 -9.85 15.98 13.46
C ALA A 111 -8.53 16.75 13.20
N ARG A 112 -8.05 17.50 14.21
CA ARG A 112 -6.74 18.15 14.13
C ARG A 112 -5.61 17.11 14.10
N ASP A 113 -5.65 16.14 15.00
CA ASP A 113 -4.63 15.08 15.08
C ASP A 113 -4.62 14.23 13.80
N GLN A 114 -5.81 13.97 13.21
CA GLN A 114 -5.94 13.33 11.92
C GLN A 114 -5.28 14.15 10.81
N GLN A 115 -5.51 15.46 10.75
CA GLN A 115 -4.88 16.31 9.74
C GLN A 115 -3.36 16.35 9.90
N GLU A 116 -2.85 16.50 11.11
CA GLU A 116 -1.41 16.46 11.40
C GLU A 116 -0.79 15.11 10.99
N ALA A 117 -1.49 13.99 11.25
CA ALA A 117 -1.07 12.67 10.80
C ALA A 117 -1.07 12.56 9.26
N ILE A 118 -2.11 13.06 8.59
CA ILE A 118 -2.20 13.08 7.13
C ILE A 118 -1.05 13.90 6.51
N ASP A 119 -0.77 15.08 7.05
CA ASP A 119 0.30 15.96 6.56
C ASP A 119 1.69 15.30 6.69
N SER A 120 1.84 14.35 7.63
CA SER A 120 3.08 13.60 7.86
C SER A 120 3.25 12.37 6.96
N ILE A 121 2.22 11.93 6.24
CA ILE A 121 2.25 10.72 5.40
C ILE A 121 3.43 10.68 4.42
N PRO A 122 3.79 11.76 3.71
CA PRO A 122 4.95 11.75 2.82
C PRO A 122 6.25 11.32 3.51
N VAL A 123 6.42 11.66 4.79
CA VAL A 123 7.60 11.27 5.59
C VAL A 123 7.60 9.77 5.88
N TYR A 124 6.43 9.18 6.17
CA TYR A 124 6.30 7.74 6.34
C TYR A 124 6.55 6.98 5.04
N VAL A 125 5.99 7.47 3.93
CA VAL A 125 6.22 6.91 2.59
C VAL A 125 7.72 6.87 2.26
N ALA A 126 8.43 7.97 2.50
CA ALA A 126 9.86 8.07 2.22
C ALA A 126 10.73 7.10 3.06
N ARG A 127 10.24 6.65 4.22
CA ARG A 127 10.92 5.65 5.07
C ARG A 127 10.55 4.20 4.73
N CYS A 128 9.49 3.98 3.95
CA CYS A 128 9.06 2.64 3.59
C CYS A 128 9.98 2.03 2.53
N ARG A 129 10.37 0.77 2.74
CA ARG A 129 11.09 -0.01 1.74
C ARG A 129 10.17 -0.45 0.62
N PHE A 130 8.93 -0.79 0.95
CA PHE A 130 7.94 -1.22 -0.02
C PHE A 130 6.82 -0.20 -0.10
N PHE A 131 6.45 0.20 -1.31
CA PHE A 131 5.24 0.96 -1.59
C PHE A 131 4.30 0.08 -2.40
N VAL A 132 3.20 -0.33 -1.78
CA VAL A 132 2.21 -1.21 -2.38
C VAL A 132 1.01 -0.40 -2.85
N ILE A 133 0.70 -0.50 -4.14
CA ILE A 133 -0.56 -0.05 -4.72
C ILE A 133 -1.50 -1.25 -4.69
N LEU A 134 -2.43 -1.26 -3.75
CA LEU A 134 -3.44 -2.31 -3.63
C LEU A 134 -4.69 -1.87 -4.39
N CYS A 135 -4.92 -2.49 -5.55
CA CYS A 135 -6.01 -2.13 -6.44
C CYS A 135 -6.72 -3.37 -7.03
N PRO A 136 -7.31 -4.23 -6.17
CA PRO A 136 -8.10 -5.34 -6.66
C PRO A 136 -9.35 -4.86 -7.40
N ALA A 137 -9.78 -5.64 -8.40
CA ALA A 137 -10.98 -5.37 -9.18
C ALA A 137 -12.25 -5.63 -8.36
N LEU A 138 -12.56 -4.72 -7.45
CA LEU A 138 -13.71 -4.77 -6.54
C LEU A 138 -14.69 -3.64 -6.87
N MET A 139 -15.97 -3.87 -6.59
CA MET A 139 -17.01 -2.86 -6.82
C MET A 139 -17.15 -1.96 -5.60
N HIS A 140 -17.10 -0.65 -5.80
CA HIS A 140 -17.42 0.29 -4.74
C HIS A 140 -18.91 0.14 -4.37
N SER A 141 -19.25 0.10 -3.08
CA SER A 141 -20.62 -0.15 -2.62
C SER A 141 -21.57 1.00 -2.98
N ASP A 142 -21.10 2.24 -2.84
CA ASP A 142 -21.92 3.44 -3.05
C ASP A 142 -21.78 4.06 -4.45
N GLN A 143 -20.78 3.64 -5.22
CA GLN A 143 -20.50 4.18 -6.55
C GLN A 143 -20.61 3.03 -7.54
N ASN A 144 -21.27 3.24 -8.68
CA ASN A 144 -21.32 2.23 -9.75
C ASN A 144 -19.99 2.19 -10.53
N LEU A 145 -18.88 1.95 -9.79
CA LEU A 145 -17.51 2.02 -10.26
C LEU A 145 -16.74 0.80 -9.72
N THR A 146 -16.07 0.10 -10.63
CA THR A 146 -15.10 -0.93 -10.29
C THR A 146 -13.72 -0.30 -10.08
N LEU A 147 -13.09 -0.61 -8.96
CA LEU A 147 -11.74 -0.19 -8.63
C LEU A 147 -10.73 -0.82 -9.60
N SER A 148 -9.70 -0.04 -9.96
CA SER A 148 -8.57 -0.49 -10.77
C SER A 148 -7.36 0.42 -10.52
N GLN A 149 -6.21 0.03 -11.06
CA GLN A 149 -5.03 0.91 -11.04
C GLN A 149 -5.32 2.26 -11.73
N GLN A 150 -6.15 2.27 -12.78
CA GLN A 150 -6.51 3.49 -13.49
C GLN A 150 -7.34 4.44 -12.60
N THR A 151 -8.35 3.92 -11.90
CA THR A 151 -9.15 4.74 -10.98
C THR A 151 -8.32 5.23 -9.79
N TRP A 152 -7.39 4.40 -9.32
CA TRP A 152 -6.43 4.78 -8.27
C TRP A 152 -5.53 5.95 -8.72
N CYS A 153 -4.95 5.88 -9.93
CA CYS A 153 -4.07 6.93 -10.49
C CYS A 153 -4.75 8.31 -10.63
N GLN A 154 -6.08 8.35 -10.77
CA GLN A 154 -6.81 9.59 -10.95
C GLN A 154 -7.00 10.39 -9.63
N ARG A 155 -6.75 9.77 -8.47
CA ARG A 155 -6.96 10.39 -7.15
C ARG A 155 -5.76 11.25 -6.73
N GLY A 156 -6.05 12.42 -6.15
CA GLY A 156 -5.03 13.42 -5.78
C GLY A 156 -4.05 12.97 -4.69
N TRP A 157 -4.54 12.19 -3.72
CA TRP A 157 -3.71 11.67 -2.63
C TRP A 157 -2.66 10.67 -3.12
N CYS A 158 -3.07 9.77 -4.02
CA CYS A 158 -2.21 8.75 -4.63
C CYS A 158 -1.07 9.36 -5.47
N ARG A 159 -1.30 10.51 -6.12
CA ARG A 159 -0.24 11.24 -6.83
C ARG A 159 0.79 11.83 -5.86
N THR A 160 0.34 12.32 -4.71
CA THR A 160 1.22 12.90 -3.67
C THR A 160 2.11 11.82 -3.07
N GLU A 161 1.54 10.66 -2.76
CA GLU A 161 2.29 9.49 -2.27
C GLU A 161 3.32 8.98 -3.29
N ARG A 162 2.91 8.89 -4.57
CA ARG A 162 3.82 8.48 -5.64
C ARG A 162 4.98 9.47 -5.82
N VAL A 163 4.69 10.77 -5.80
CA VAL A 163 5.73 11.81 -5.88
C VAL A 163 6.63 11.79 -4.65
N ALA A 164 6.08 11.59 -3.44
CA ALA A 164 6.88 11.46 -2.22
C ALA A 164 7.83 10.27 -2.29
N LEU A 165 7.39 9.15 -2.87
CA LEU A 165 8.26 7.99 -3.09
C LEU A 165 9.31 8.25 -4.18
N GLU A 166 8.93 8.85 -5.31
CA GLU A 166 9.86 9.18 -6.40
C GLU A 166 10.92 10.21 -5.99
N LEU A 167 10.57 11.10 -5.05
CA LEU A 167 11.49 12.08 -4.46
C LEU A 167 12.26 11.54 -3.25
N ALA A 168 11.85 10.41 -2.67
CA ALA A 168 12.62 9.78 -1.61
C ALA A 168 13.91 9.23 -2.23
N GLU A 169 15.06 9.69 -1.75
CA GLU A 169 16.40 9.30 -2.24
C GLU A 169 16.78 7.83 -1.91
N ARG A 170 15.80 6.95 -1.69
CA ARG A 170 16.04 5.53 -1.38
C ARG A 170 16.30 4.74 -2.66
N GLU A 171 17.53 4.32 -2.85
CA GLU A 171 17.94 3.48 -3.99
C GLU A 171 17.47 2.01 -3.88
N ASP A 172 17.06 1.57 -2.68
CA ASP A 172 16.73 0.17 -2.38
C ASP A 172 15.22 -0.10 -2.21
N GLY A 173 14.39 0.88 -2.52
CA GLY A 173 12.94 0.80 -2.42
C GLY A 173 12.26 0.06 -3.59
N TRP A 174 11.12 -0.56 -3.32
CA TRP A 174 10.31 -1.25 -4.33
C TRP A 174 8.89 -0.71 -4.37
N MET A 175 8.40 -0.37 -5.56
CA MET A 175 6.97 -0.14 -5.80
C MET A 175 6.35 -1.39 -6.39
N VAL A 176 5.27 -1.89 -5.78
CA VAL A 176 4.58 -3.12 -6.18
C VAL A 176 3.10 -2.84 -6.34
N VAL A 177 2.53 -3.23 -7.47
CA VAL A 177 1.08 -3.19 -7.74
C VAL A 177 0.51 -4.57 -7.43
N ILE A 178 -0.55 -4.63 -6.63
CA ILE A 178 -1.28 -5.86 -6.30
C ILE A 178 -2.71 -5.71 -6.80
N GLU A 179 -3.01 -6.38 -7.92
CA GLU A 179 -4.37 -6.45 -8.49
C GLU A 179 -5.11 -7.70 -8.02
N SER A 180 -4.38 -8.75 -7.62
CA SER A 180 -4.96 -9.95 -7.02
C SER A 180 -3.95 -10.70 -6.15
N ALA A 181 -4.41 -11.77 -5.51
CA ALA A 181 -3.58 -12.69 -4.73
C ALA A 181 -2.43 -13.32 -5.53
N THR A 182 -2.52 -13.39 -6.86
CA THR A 182 -1.51 -14.01 -7.75
C THR A 182 -1.02 -13.09 -8.86
N HIS A 183 -1.52 -11.86 -8.92
CA HIS A 183 -1.11 -10.87 -9.91
C HIS A 183 -0.45 -9.68 -9.21
N GLN A 184 0.88 -9.72 -9.16
CA GLN A 184 1.71 -8.64 -8.61
C GLN A 184 2.74 -8.21 -9.63
N THR A 185 2.85 -6.91 -9.86
CA THR A 185 3.74 -6.33 -10.87
C THR A 185 4.48 -5.12 -10.34
N LEU A 186 5.60 -4.76 -10.98
CA LEU A 186 6.13 -3.40 -10.85
C LEU A 186 5.21 -2.41 -11.58
N PRO A 187 5.13 -1.13 -11.14
CA PRO A 187 4.36 -0.12 -11.85
C PRO A 187 4.85 0.05 -13.29
N GLN A 188 3.92 0.37 -14.20
CA GLN A 188 4.32 0.81 -15.53
C GLN A 188 5.08 2.14 -15.40
N LYS A 189 6.37 2.16 -15.77
CA LYS A 189 7.07 3.43 -15.97
C LYS A 189 6.50 4.06 -17.24
N GLY A 190 5.69 5.10 -17.06
CA GLY A 190 5.24 5.94 -18.18
C GLY A 190 6.46 6.53 -18.88
N ARG A 191 6.43 6.58 -20.22
CA ARG A 191 7.25 7.53 -20.96
C ARG A 191 6.87 8.93 -20.46
N GLU A 192 7.85 9.72 -19.99
CA GLU A 192 7.85 11.10 -20.43
C GLU A 192 7.82 11.05 -21.96
N ALA A 193 6.74 11.52 -22.57
CA ALA A 193 6.72 11.71 -24.01
C ALA A 193 7.95 12.56 -24.36
N PRO A 194 8.79 12.17 -25.32
CA PRO A 194 9.78 13.10 -25.84
C PRO A 194 9.04 14.34 -26.37
N PRO A 195 9.64 15.54 -26.23
CA PRO A 195 9.03 16.79 -26.67
C PRO A 195 8.63 16.77 -28.15
#